data_AF-A0A1G7MJU1-F1
#
_entry.id   AF-A0A1G7MJU1-F1
#
_cell.length_a   1.000
_cell.length_b   1.000
_cell.length_c   1.000
_cell.angle_alpha   90.00
_cell.angle_beta   90.00
_cell.angle_gamma   90.00
#
_symmetry.space_group_name_H-M   'P 1'
#
loop_
_entity.id
_entity.type
_entity.pdbx_description
1 polymer ?
#
loop_
_entity_poly.entity_id
_entity_poly.type
_entity_poly.pdbx_seq_one_letter_code
_entity_poly.pdbx_strand_id
1 'polypeptide(L)'
;MPQPGRAPSRVLVSPDVAPRAPHLWCVLRAAGPGAPGGDVDLVAFSTAHLDDGAVVAADALSWLDVGWANQVGAVRWTAATGVVGQVFVAPEHRRLRVAAKLLMVAAGVRVALGWASLRSDGRLTDLGDSWLTAAPEWWRHRVPGRAAHLPPMDRPPTDDLRPGG
;
A
#
# COMPACT_ATOMS: atom_id res chain seq x y z
N MET A 1 -22.66 -1.51 -8.84
CA MET A 1 -22.13 -2.63 -8.02
C MET A 1 -20.69 -2.90 -8.42
N PRO A 2 -19.78 -3.21 -7.48
CA PRO A 2 -18.46 -3.74 -7.81
C PRO A 2 -18.62 -5.05 -8.58
N GLN A 3 -17.90 -5.22 -9.70
CA GLN A 3 -17.81 -6.51 -10.38
C GLN A 3 -16.69 -7.32 -9.70
N PRO A 4 -16.99 -8.53 -9.16
CA PRO A 4 -15.95 -9.41 -8.65
C PRO A 4 -14.86 -9.64 -9.71
N GLY A 5 -13.60 -9.56 -9.30
CA GLY A 5 -12.46 -9.77 -10.19
C GLY A 5 -12.01 -8.52 -10.97
N ARG A 6 -12.63 -7.35 -10.74
CA ARG A 6 -12.12 -6.07 -11.23
C ARG A 6 -11.61 -5.20 -10.08
N ALA A 7 -10.50 -4.50 -10.30
CA ALA A 7 -9.99 -3.55 -9.33
C ALA A 7 -11.07 -2.48 -9.06
N PRO A 8 -11.30 -2.12 -7.78
CA PRO A 8 -12.25 -1.07 -7.46
C PRO A 8 -11.74 0.26 -8.03
N SER A 9 -12.64 1.12 -8.52
CA SER A 9 -12.25 2.48 -8.92
C SER A 9 -12.03 3.41 -7.73
N ARG A 10 -12.56 3.04 -6.55
CA ARG A 10 -12.44 3.81 -5.31
C ARG A 10 -12.57 2.93 -4.07
N VAL A 11 -11.75 3.20 -3.06
CA VAL A 11 -11.86 2.61 -1.71
C VAL A 11 -11.80 3.73 -0.69
N LEU A 12 -12.92 3.95 0.02
CA LEU A 12 -13.01 4.95 1.07
C LEU A 12 -12.67 4.33 2.43
N VAL A 13 -11.80 4.99 3.17
CA VAL A 13 -11.41 4.60 4.53
C VAL A 13 -12.06 5.57 5.50
N SER A 14 -12.82 5.06 6.48
CA SER A 14 -13.42 5.92 7.51
C SER A 14 -12.33 6.71 8.24
N PRO A 15 -12.55 8.01 8.52
CA PRO A 15 -11.66 8.81 9.35
C PRO A 15 -11.39 8.18 10.73
N ASP A 16 -12.32 7.38 11.26
CA ASP A 16 -12.15 6.72 12.56
C ASP A 16 -11.04 5.65 12.54
N VAL A 17 -10.78 5.08 11.36
CA VAL A 17 -9.75 4.05 11.19
C VAL A 17 -8.37 4.67 10.97
N ALA A 18 -8.31 5.80 10.27
CA ALA A 18 -7.07 6.53 9.99
C ALA A 18 -7.26 8.04 10.23
N PRO A 19 -7.38 8.47 11.50
CA PRO A 19 -7.70 9.85 11.81
C PRO A 19 -6.59 10.78 11.35
N ARG A 20 -6.99 11.87 10.70
CA ARG A 20 -6.09 12.89 10.13
C ARG A 20 -5.14 12.33 9.05
N ALA A 21 -5.41 11.15 8.51
CA ALA A 21 -4.69 10.71 7.33
C ALA A 21 -4.93 11.69 6.17
N PRO A 22 -3.91 12.04 5.39
CA PRO A 22 -4.08 12.95 4.28
C PRO A 22 -4.99 12.33 3.22
N HIS A 23 -5.36 13.18 2.27
CA HIS A 23 -5.88 12.76 0.98
C HIS A 23 -4.91 11.76 0.32
N LEU A 24 -5.39 10.59 -0.11
CA LEU A 24 -4.59 9.58 -0.81
C LEU A 24 -5.38 9.00 -1.98
N TRP A 25 -4.83 9.09 -3.17
CA TRP A 25 -5.20 8.23 -4.31
C TRP A 25 -4.06 7.26 -4.60
N CYS A 26 -4.40 6.13 -5.22
CA CYS A 26 -3.48 5.00 -5.35
C CYS A 26 -3.38 4.48 -6.78
N VAL A 27 -2.18 4.05 -7.14
CA VAL A 27 -1.90 3.26 -8.34
C VAL A 27 -1.74 1.80 -7.92
N LEU A 28 -2.53 0.91 -8.50
CA LEU A 28 -2.39 -0.54 -8.37
C LEU A 28 -1.65 -1.09 -9.59
N ARG A 29 -0.58 -1.86 -9.37
CA ARG A 29 0.20 -2.49 -10.45
C ARG A 29 0.78 -3.83 -10.02
N ALA A 30 1.16 -4.64 -11.01
CA ALA A 30 2.08 -5.74 -10.75
C ALA A 30 3.46 -5.17 -10.35
N ALA A 31 4.12 -5.82 -9.39
CA ALA A 31 5.43 -5.40 -8.88
C ALA A 31 6.57 -5.53 -9.91
N GLY A 32 6.36 -6.30 -10.99
CA GLY A 32 7.29 -6.42 -12.11
C GLY A 32 6.88 -7.51 -13.12
N PRO A 33 7.44 -7.49 -14.34
CA PRO A 33 7.24 -8.56 -15.31
C PRO A 33 7.85 -9.85 -14.78
N GLY A 34 7.01 -10.82 -14.41
CA GLY A 34 7.47 -12.11 -13.87
C GLY A 34 7.70 -12.15 -12.37
N ALA A 35 7.14 -11.22 -11.58
CA ALA A 35 7.21 -11.28 -10.12
C ALA A 35 6.73 -12.67 -9.61
N PRO A 36 7.60 -13.50 -9.03
CA PRO A 36 7.24 -14.86 -8.62
C PRO A 36 6.13 -14.79 -7.57
N GLY A 37 4.97 -15.38 -7.86
CA GLY A 37 3.85 -15.47 -6.91
C GLY A 37 2.73 -14.43 -7.07
N GLY A 38 2.80 -13.52 -8.06
CA GLY A 38 1.74 -12.52 -8.28
C GLY A 38 1.78 -11.40 -7.25
N ASP A 39 2.98 -10.87 -6.99
CA ASP A 39 3.17 -9.68 -6.16
C ASP A 39 2.61 -8.43 -6.83
N VAL A 40 1.95 -7.63 -6.01
CA VAL A 40 1.29 -6.39 -6.43
C VAL A 40 1.73 -5.24 -5.54
N ASP A 41 1.83 -4.07 -6.16
CA ASP A 41 2.13 -2.81 -5.50
C ASP A 41 0.88 -1.91 -5.52
N LEU A 42 0.58 -1.34 -4.36
CA LEU A 42 -0.35 -0.22 -4.21
C LEU A 42 0.44 1.00 -3.78
N VAL A 43 0.62 1.94 -4.71
CA VAL A 43 1.45 3.14 -4.54
C VAL A 43 0.56 4.35 -4.31
N ALA A 44 0.80 5.09 -3.23
CA ALA A 44 -0.03 6.21 -2.83
C ALA A 44 0.58 7.56 -3.23
N PHE A 45 -0.29 8.48 -3.62
CA PHE A 45 -0.01 9.88 -3.93
C PHE A 45 -0.97 10.79 -3.18
N SER A 46 -0.53 12.00 -2.84
CA SER A 46 -1.31 13.00 -2.10
C SER A 46 -1.39 14.33 -2.88
N THR A 47 -1.72 14.26 -4.16
CA THR A 47 -1.89 15.44 -5.05
C THR A 47 -3.36 15.64 -5.41
N ALA A 48 -3.73 16.81 -5.94
CA ALA A 48 -5.11 17.16 -6.31
C ALA A 48 -5.60 16.57 -7.65
N HIS A 49 -4.84 15.66 -8.26
CA HIS A 49 -5.14 15.12 -9.60
C HIS A 49 -6.32 14.14 -9.61
N LEU A 50 -6.55 13.43 -8.51
CA LEU A 50 -7.63 12.46 -8.34
C LEU A 50 -8.23 12.58 -6.94
N ASP A 51 -9.48 12.15 -6.78
CA ASP A 51 -10.19 12.18 -5.51
C ASP A 51 -9.63 11.21 -4.45
N ASP A 52 -9.94 11.49 -3.18
CA ASP A 52 -9.55 10.63 -2.07
C ASP A 52 -10.08 9.20 -2.25
N GLY A 53 -9.18 8.23 -2.06
CA GLY A 53 -9.47 6.82 -2.19
C GLY A 53 -9.55 6.31 -3.63
N ALA A 54 -9.33 7.16 -4.65
CA ALA A 54 -9.28 6.70 -6.04
C ALA A 54 -8.21 5.62 -6.21
N VAL A 55 -8.52 4.57 -6.98
CA VAL A 55 -7.59 3.49 -7.33
C VAL A 55 -7.57 3.35 -8.84
N VAL A 56 -6.38 3.52 -9.43
CA VAL A 56 -6.17 3.51 -10.87
C VAL A 56 -5.05 2.53 -11.26
N ALA A 57 -4.96 2.17 -12.53
CA ALA A 57 -3.84 1.40 -13.06
C ALA A 57 -2.61 2.30 -13.33
N ALA A 58 -1.44 1.70 -13.53
CA ALA A 58 -0.18 2.45 -13.69
C ALA A 58 -0.13 3.34 -14.94
N ASP A 59 -0.84 2.97 -16.00
CA ASP A 59 -0.99 3.74 -17.23
C ASP A 59 -1.66 5.10 -17.01
N ALA A 60 -2.49 5.24 -15.96
CA ALA A 60 -3.11 6.50 -15.59
C ALA A 60 -2.08 7.62 -15.32
N LEU A 61 -0.89 7.29 -14.83
CA LEU A 61 0.17 8.28 -14.60
C LEU A 61 0.68 8.93 -15.88
N SER A 62 0.51 8.32 -17.05
CA SER A 62 0.94 8.95 -18.32
C SER A 62 0.08 10.15 -18.71
N TRP A 63 -1.14 10.25 -18.17
CA TRP A 63 -2.10 11.32 -18.45
C TRP A 63 -2.19 12.35 -17.32
N LEU A 64 -1.56 12.06 -16.17
CA LEU A 64 -1.47 12.94 -15.02
C LEU A 64 -0.04 13.48 -15.00
N ASP A 65 0.15 14.80 -14.83
CA ASP A 65 1.48 15.39 -14.71
C ASP A 65 2.11 15.07 -13.33
N VAL A 66 2.20 13.78 -13.01
CA VAL A 66 2.61 13.23 -11.72
C VAL A 66 3.59 12.10 -11.95
N GLY A 67 4.87 12.36 -11.65
CA GLY A 67 5.90 11.34 -11.64
C GLY A 67 5.91 10.52 -10.35
N TRP A 68 6.54 9.34 -10.41
CA TRP A 68 6.76 8.44 -9.26
C TRP A 68 7.51 9.10 -8.09
N ALA A 69 8.30 10.14 -8.33
CA ALA A 69 8.95 10.92 -7.28
C ALA A 69 7.97 11.59 -6.30
N ASN A 70 6.70 11.75 -6.68
CA ASN A 70 5.63 12.28 -5.84
C ASN A 70 4.97 11.24 -4.93
N GLN A 71 5.47 10.00 -4.93
CA GLN A 71 4.98 8.94 -4.06
C GLN A 71 5.12 9.31 -2.58
N VAL A 72 4.03 9.16 -1.84
CA VAL A 72 3.99 9.37 -0.37
C VAL A 72 4.03 8.07 0.43
N GLY A 73 3.70 6.93 -0.20
CA GLY A 73 3.84 5.60 0.40
C GLY A 73 3.59 4.47 -0.59
N ALA A 74 3.90 3.23 -0.20
CA ALA A 74 3.55 2.02 -0.94
C ALA A 74 3.33 0.83 -0.01
N VAL A 75 2.52 -0.11 -0.46
CA VAL A 75 2.42 -1.46 0.11
C VAL A 75 2.64 -2.47 -1.02
N ARG A 76 3.52 -3.44 -0.79
CA ARG A 76 3.72 -4.62 -1.64
C ARG A 76 3.23 -5.86 -0.92
N TRP A 77 2.44 -6.69 -1.61
CA TRP A 77 2.03 -7.99 -1.09
C TRP A 77 1.85 -9.01 -2.21
N THR A 78 1.92 -10.29 -1.84
CA THR A 78 1.61 -11.41 -2.73
C THR A 78 0.10 -11.63 -2.78
N ALA A 79 -0.55 -11.47 -3.94
CA ALA A 79 -2.01 -11.57 -4.06
C ALA A 79 -2.56 -12.95 -3.62
N ALA A 80 -1.82 -14.03 -3.92
CA ALA A 80 -2.21 -15.40 -3.61
C ALA A 80 -2.14 -15.75 -2.12
N THR A 81 -1.17 -15.19 -1.37
CA THR A 81 -0.92 -15.56 0.03
C THR A 81 -1.26 -14.46 1.04
N GLY A 82 -1.46 -13.24 0.55
CA GLY A 82 -1.70 -12.04 1.34
C GLY A 82 -0.50 -11.55 2.15
N VAL A 83 0.68 -12.16 1.98
CA VAL A 83 1.87 -11.76 2.74
C VAL A 83 2.33 -10.38 2.29
N VAL A 84 2.33 -9.43 3.22
CA VAL A 84 2.84 -8.07 3.01
C VAL A 84 4.35 -8.11 3.17
N GLY A 85 5.07 -7.99 2.05
CA GLY A 85 6.53 -7.96 2.04
C GLY A 85 7.12 -6.57 2.24
N GLN A 86 6.35 -5.51 1.92
CA GLN A 86 6.85 -4.15 1.99
C GLN A 86 5.76 -3.15 2.41
N VAL A 87 6.09 -2.27 3.35
CA VAL A 87 5.32 -1.05 3.65
C VAL A 87 6.30 0.11 3.74
N PHE A 88 6.14 1.05 2.83
CA PHE A 88 6.98 2.24 2.74
C PHE A 88 6.12 3.50 2.95
N VAL A 89 6.66 4.48 3.68
CA VAL A 89 6.11 5.83 3.79
C VAL A 89 7.27 6.82 3.67
N ALA A 90 7.12 7.78 2.75
CA ALA A 90 8.10 8.83 2.54
C ALA A 90 8.37 9.58 3.86
N PRO A 91 9.64 9.90 4.20
CA PRO A 91 10.01 10.45 5.51
C PRO A 91 9.13 11.61 5.98
N GLU A 92 8.87 12.57 5.09
CA GLU A 92 8.07 13.77 5.32
C GLU A 92 6.56 13.51 5.49
N HIS A 93 6.09 12.31 5.16
CA HIS A 93 4.71 11.85 5.33
C HIS A 93 4.54 10.85 6.48
N ARG A 94 5.61 10.55 7.23
CA ARG A 94 5.54 9.64 8.39
C ARG A 94 4.73 10.28 9.52
N ARG A 95 4.17 9.42 10.39
CA ARG A 95 3.29 9.82 11.51
C ARG A 95 1.98 10.51 11.11
N LEU A 96 1.70 10.67 9.81
CA LEU A 96 0.41 11.17 9.29
C LEU A 96 -0.58 10.04 8.95
N ARG A 97 -0.47 8.88 9.60
CA ARG A 97 -1.35 7.71 9.40
C ARG A 97 -1.44 7.17 7.96
N VAL A 98 -0.50 7.55 7.07
CA VAL A 98 -0.44 7.08 5.67
C VAL A 98 -0.39 5.56 5.58
N ALA A 99 0.49 4.89 6.33
CA ALA A 99 0.59 3.43 6.33
C ALA A 99 -0.74 2.75 6.71
N ALA A 100 -1.43 3.26 7.74
CA ALA A 100 -2.71 2.71 8.19
C ALA A 100 -3.79 2.85 7.12
N LYS A 101 -3.96 4.05 6.56
CA LYS A 101 -4.92 4.30 5.46
C LYS A 101 -4.60 3.43 4.25
N LEU A 102 -3.32 3.35 3.85
CA LEU A 102 -2.90 2.59 2.67
C LEU A 102 -3.14 1.08 2.83
N LEU A 103 -2.90 0.51 4.01
CA LEU A 103 -3.22 -0.90 4.28
C LEU A 103 -4.73 -1.16 4.28
N MET A 104 -5.55 -0.20 4.69
CA MET A 104 -7.00 -0.31 4.56
C MET A 104 -7.47 -0.23 3.10
N VAL A 105 -6.85 0.62 2.28
CA VAL A 105 -7.10 0.64 0.83
C VAL A 105 -6.71 -0.71 0.22
N ALA A 106 -5.53 -1.24 0.53
CA ALA A 106 -5.09 -2.56 0.07
C ALA A 106 -6.04 -3.68 0.51
N ALA A 107 -6.56 -3.61 1.75
CA ALA A 107 -7.58 -4.53 2.25
C ALA A 107 -8.90 -4.44 1.46
N GLY A 108 -9.32 -3.25 1.02
CA GLY A 108 -10.48 -3.09 0.14
C GLY A 108 -10.24 -3.64 -1.27
N VAL A 109 -9.06 -3.36 -1.84
CA VAL A 109 -8.64 -3.88 -3.16
C VAL A 109 -8.65 -5.41 -3.17
N ARG A 110 -8.02 -6.06 -2.18
CA ARG A 110 -7.97 -7.53 -2.13
C ARG A 110 -9.35 -8.16 -1.93
N VAL A 111 -10.27 -7.51 -1.22
CA VAL A 111 -11.67 -7.99 -1.10
C VAL A 111 -12.37 -7.93 -2.46
N ALA A 112 -12.27 -6.81 -3.18
CA ALA A 112 -12.91 -6.64 -4.49
C ALA A 112 -12.37 -7.63 -5.55
N LEU A 113 -11.08 -7.96 -5.46
CA LEU A 113 -10.41 -8.87 -6.38
C LEU A 113 -10.44 -10.35 -5.96
N GLY A 114 -11.02 -10.68 -4.80
CA GLY A 114 -11.07 -12.06 -4.30
C GLY A 114 -9.70 -12.62 -3.89
N TRP A 115 -8.75 -11.76 -3.54
CA TRP A 115 -7.40 -12.14 -3.13
C TRP A 115 -7.33 -12.50 -1.64
N ALA A 116 -6.24 -13.18 -1.27
CA ALA A 116 -6.01 -13.62 0.11
C ALA A 116 -5.95 -12.44 1.10
N SER A 117 -6.37 -12.70 2.33
CA SER A 117 -6.35 -11.69 3.40
C SER A 117 -4.93 -11.25 3.73
N LEU A 118 -4.73 -9.93 3.85
CA LEU A 118 -3.43 -9.38 4.19
C LEU A 118 -2.93 -9.89 5.54
N ARG A 119 -1.66 -10.27 5.59
CA ARG A 119 -0.97 -10.74 6.80
C ARG A 119 0.51 -10.36 6.75
N SER A 120 1.14 -10.30 7.92
CA SER A 120 2.60 -10.22 8.04
C SER A 120 3.18 -11.61 8.26
N ASP A 121 4.42 -11.81 7.83
CA ASP A 121 5.25 -12.99 8.14
C ASP A 121 6.17 -12.75 9.36
N GLY A 122 6.02 -11.60 10.05
CA GLY A 122 6.80 -11.23 11.22
C GLY A 122 8.18 -10.63 10.92
N ARG A 123 8.55 -10.45 9.65
CA ARG A 123 9.81 -9.79 9.28
C ARG A 123 9.61 -8.28 9.26
N LEU A 124 10.18 -7.57 10.23
CA LEU A 124 9.91 -6.14 10.44
C LEU A 124 11.20 -5.33 10.59
N THR A 125 11.15 -4.08 10.13
CA THR A 125 12.12 -3.04 10.51
C THR A 125 11.78 -2.50 11.90
N ASP A 126 12.70 -1.78 12.55
CA ASP A 126 12.41 -1.15 13.86
C ASP A 126 11.27 -0.13 13.77
N LEU A 127 11.19 0.58 12.66
CA LEU A 127 10.10 1.51 12.38
C LEU A 127 8.77 0.78 12.21
N GLY A 128 8.77 -0.36 11.51
CA GLY A 128 7.59 -1.21 11.34
C GLY A 128 7.09 -1.79 12.65
N ASP A 129 8.00 -2.31 13.47
CA ASP A 129 7.70 -2.86 14.79
C ASP A 129 7.13 -1.80 15.76
N SER A 130 7.75 -0.62 15.78
CA SER A 130 7.25 0.53 16.55
C SER A 130 5.86 0.97 16.09
N TRP A 131 5.61 0.97 14.78
CA TRP A 131 4.31 1.34 14.21
C TRP A 131 3.22 0.32 14.56
N LEU A 132 3.53 -0.99 14.47
CA LEU A 132 2.61 -2.06 14.86
C LEU A 132 2.28 -2.02 16.35
N THR A 133 3.28 -1.79 17.20
CA THR A 133 3.09 -1.65 18.65
C THR A 133 2.16 -0.49 19.00
N ALA A 134 2.24 0.61 18.25
CA ALA A 134 1.40 1.80 18.42
C ALA A 134 0.02 1.71 17.76
N ALA A 135 -0.31 0.58 17.12
CA ALA A 135 -1.57 0.43 16.41
C ALA A 135 -2.73 0.03 17.35
N PRO A 136 -3.99 0.23 16.95
CA PRO A 136 -5.14 -0.11 17.80
C PRO A 136 -5.16 -1.59 18.19
N GLU A 137 -5.56 -1.89 19.43
CA GLU A 137 -5.58 -3.24 19.99
C GLU A 137 -6.36 -4.24 19.12
N TRP A 138 -7.56 -3.84 18.67
CA TRP A 138 -8.42 -4.66 17.80
C TRP A 138 -7.75 -5.11 16.50
N TRP A 139 -6.74 -4.37 16.04
CA TRP A 139 -5.98 -4.67 14.83
C TRP A 139 -4.67 -5.40 15.15
N ARG A 140 -3.99 -5.03 16.24
CA ARG A 140 -2.72 -5.62 16.67
C ARG A 140 -2.77 -7.14 16.83
N HIS A 141 -3.84 -7.70 17.36
CA HIS A 141 -3.97 -9.16 17.54
C HIS A 141 -3.96 -9.96 16.23
N ARG A 142 -4.14 -9.29 15.08
CA ARG A 142 -4.13 -9.92 13.76
C ARG A 142 -2.74 -9.97 13.13
N VAL A 143 -1.76 -9.31 13.74
CA VAL A 143 -0.39 -9.21 13.22
C VAL A 143 0.53 -9.99 14.15
N PRO A 144 1.27 -11.00 13.64
CA PRO A 144 2.29 -11.69 14.43
C PRO A 144 3.31 -10.68 14.97
N GLY A 145 3.82 -10.94 16.18
CA GLY A 145 4.97 -10.20 16.70
C GLY A 145 6.20 -10.35 15.81
N ARG A 146 7.21 -9.49 16.01
CA ARG A 146 8.45 -9.53 15.24
C ARG A 146 9.15 -10.88 15.39
N ALA A 147 9.24 -11.62 14.28
CA ALA A 147 9.97 -12.87 14.16
C ALA A 147 11.40 -12.67 13.61
N ALA A 148 11.61 -11.62 12.80
CA ALA A 148 12.93 -11.28 12.27
C ALA A 148 13.14 -9.77 12.09
N HIS A 149 14.39 -9.33 12.20
CA HIS A 149 14.80 -7.95 11.94
C HIS A 149 15.14 -7.75 10.45
N LEU A 150 14.57 -6.71 9.84
CA LEU A 150 14.93 -6.23 8.50
C LEU A 150 15.66 -4.87 8.59
N PRO A 151 16.61 -4.57 7.69
CA PRO A 151 17.25 -3.27 7.63
C PRO A 151 16.23 -2.14 7.33
N PRO A 152 16.55 -0.88 7.63
CA PRO A 152 15.73 0.26 7.24
C PRO A 152 15.36 0.22 5.77
N MET A 153 14.13 0.64 5.49
CA MET A 153 13.59 0.64 4.15
C MET A 153 13.61 2.05 3.59
N ASP A 154 14.44 2.25 2.58
CA ASP A 154 14.50 3.48 1.81
C ASP A 154 13.49 3.44 0.67
N ARG A 155 13.27 4.60 0.04
CA ARG A 155 12.43 4.67 -1.16
C ARG A 155 13.00 3.71 -2.21
N PRO A 156 12.20 2.83 -2.85
CA PRO A 156 12.70 2.01 -3.94
C PRO A 156 13.27 2.93 -5.04
N PRO A 157 14.39 2.55 -5.69
CA PRO A 157 15.01 3.37 -6.72
C PRO A 157 14.01 3.69 -7.84
N THR A 158 14.02 4.93 -8.33
CA THR A 158 13.10 5.41 -9.38
C THR A 158 13.18 4.57 -10.68
N ASP A 159 14.30 3.89 -10.92
CA ASP A 159 14.51 3.04 -12.11
C ASP A 159 13.73 1.71 -12.07
N ASP A 160 13.41 1.17 -10.89
CA ASP A 160 12.54 0.00 -10.76
C ASP A 160 11.05 0.32 -11.02
N LEU A 161 10.72 1.61 -11.14
CA LEU A 161 9.36 2.10 -11.35
C LEU A 161 9.03 2.43 -12.81
N ARG A 162 10.02 2.38 -13.72
CA ARG A 162 9.74 2.49 -15.16
C ARG A 162 8.87 1.32 -15.60
N PRO A 163 7.74 1.55 -16.31
CA PRO A 163 7.18 0.47 -17.10
C PRO A 163 8.27 0.06 -18.10
N GLY A 164 8.57 -1.24 -18.17
CA GLY A 164 9.49 -1.76 -19.18
C GLY A 164 9.09 -1.22 -20.55
N GLY A 165 10.09 -0.71 -21.29
CA GLY A 165 9.91 -0.29 -22.68
C GLY A 165 9.56 -1.45 -23.60
#